data_AF-A0A2T4S532-F1
#
_entry.id   AF-A0A2T4S532-F1
#
_cell.length_a   1.000
_cell.length_b   1.000
_cell.length_c   1.000
_cell.angle_alpha   90.00
_cell.angle_beta   90.00
_cell.angle_gamma   90.00
#
_symmetry.space_group_name_H-M   'P 1'
#
loop_
_entity.id
_entity.type
_entity.pdbx_description
1 polymer ?
#
loop_
_entity_poly.entity_id
_entity_poly.type
_entity_poly.pdbx_seq_one_letter_code
_entity_poly.pdbx_strand_id
1 'polypeptide(L)'
;QKALENALNFVVETAVNQVGVDVNTASRSLLQHVSGLSPQIAQNIIDYREENGVINHHKQIAKVKRLGPKTFEQSIGFLRIVNGKEPLDNTSIHPESYAIAYQLLEQQGLSAENLGTTHLKEVLNKLDLKPSAEQLNVGLPTLEDIVAALIAPNRDPRD
;
A
#
# COMPACT_ATOMS: atom_id res chain seq x y z
N GLN A 1 -5.68 -23.45 -24.00
CA GLN A 1 -4.55 -22.52 -23.84
C GLN A 1 -4.96 -21.25 -23.07
N LYS A 2 -6.03 -20.53 -23.44
CA LYS A 2 -6.54 -19.34 -22.71
C LYS A 2 -6.78 -19.55 -21.19
N ALA A 3 -7.29 -20.72 -20.78
CA ALA A 3 -7.55 -21.00 -19.37
C ALA A 3 -6.27 -21.06 -18.51
N LEU A 4 -5.17 -21.60 -19.05
CA LEU A 4 -3.88 -21.67 -18.37
C LEU A 4 -3.25 -20.28 -18.23
N GLU A 5 -3.32 -19.48 -19.31
CA GLU A 5 -2.84 -18.11 -19.31
C GLU A 5 -3.59 -17.24 -18.29
N ASN A 6 -4.92 -17.36 -18.24
CA ASN A 6 -5.73 -16.66 -17.24
C ASN A 6 -5.39 -17.09 -15.80
N ALA A 7 -5.20 -18.39 -15.57
CA ALA A 7 -4.82 -18.90 -14.26
C ALA A 7 -3.44 -18.39 -13.82
N LEU A 8 -2.46 -18.36 -14.75
CA LEU A 8 -1.14 -17.83 -14.47
C LEU A 8 -1.19 -16.34 -14.18
N ASN A 9 -1.91 -15.56 -14.99
CA ASN A 9 -2.08 -14.13 -14.78
C ASN A 9 -2.73 -13.84 -13.42
N PHE A 10 -3.76 -14.60 -13.03
CA PHE A 10 -4.40 -14.47 -11.73
C PHE A 10 -3.45 -14.71 -10.56
N VAL A 11 -2.60 -15.74 -10.64
CA VAL A 11 -1.60 -16.03 -9.60
C VAL A 11 -0.57 -14.90 -9.50
N VAL A 12 -0.10 -14.38 -10.65
CA VAL A 12 0.85 -13.27 -10.69
C VAL A 12 0.22 -11.99 -10.11
N GLU A 13 -0.99 -11.63 -10.54
CA GLU A 13 -1.72 -10.49 -9.99
C GLU A 13 -1.92 -10.63 -8.49
N THR A 14 -2.33 -11.81 -8.01
CA THR A 14 -2.55 -12.03 -6.57
C THR A 14 -1.26 -11.82 -5.79
N ALA A 15 -0.14 -12.40 -6.24
CA ALA A 15 1.15 -12.24 -5.58
C ALA A 15 1.63 -10.78 -5.60
N VAL A 16 1.50 -10.10 -6.73
CA VAL A 16 1.90 -8.69 -6.89
C VAL A 16 1.09 -7.78 -5.97
N ASN A 17 -0.23 -7.97 -5.90
CA ASN A 17 -1.10 -7.15 -5.06
C ASN A 17 -0.95 -7.48 -3.56
N GLN A 18 -0.65 -8.72 -3.20
CA GLN A 18 -0.44 -9.10 -1.80
C GLN A 18 0.82 -8.45 -1.21
N VAL A 19 1.86 -8.28 -2.01
CA VAL A 19 3.13 -7.66 -1.59
C VAL A 19 3.07 -6.14 -1.76
N GLY A 20 2.51 -5.70 -2.88
CA GLY A 20 2.63 -4.32 -3.37
C GLY A 20 3.93 -4.11 -4.13
N VAL A 21 4.03 -2.96 -4.79
CA VAL A 21 5.16 -2.63 -5.68
C VAL A 21 5.63 -1.21 -5.44
N ASP A 22 6.94 -1.00 -5.39
CA ASP A 22 7.49 0.35 -5.30
C ASP A 22 7.32 1.08 -6.64
N VAL A 23 6.53 2.15 -6.62
CA VAL A 23 6.17 2.92 -7.83
C VAL A 23 7.38 3.56 -8.50
N ASN A 24 8.48 3.80 -7.77
CA ASN A 24 9.67 4.46 -8.29
C ASN A 24 10.68 3.49 -8.92
N THR A 25 10.63 2.21 -8.57
CA THR A 25 11.59 1.19 -9.05
C THR A 25 10.93 0.09 -9.87
N ALA A 26 9.63 -0.13 -9.74
CA ALA A 26 8.89 -1.15 -10.47
C ALA A 26 9.04 -0.99 -11.99
N SER A 27 9.16 -2.13 -12.67
CA SER A 27 9.14 -2.20 -14.12
C SER A 27 7.71 -2.09 -14.66
N ARG A 28 7.57 -1.78 -15.95
CA ARG A 28 6.25 -1.76 -16.62
C ARG A 28 5.51 -3.09 -16.46
N SER A 29 6.24 -4.21 -16.57
CA SER A 29 5.67 -5.54 -16.45
C SER A 29 5.15 -5.83 -15.05
N LEU A 30 5.75 -5.25 -14.01
CA LEU A 30 5.30 -5.44 -12.64
C LEU A 30 4.06 -4.56 -12.37
N LEU A 31 4.11 -3.30 -12.82
CA LEU A 31 3.01 -2.34 -12.66
C LEU A 31 1.72 -2.79 -13.37
N GLN A 32 1.79 -3.42 -14.54
CA GLN A 32 0.57 -3.87 -15.25
C GLN A 32 -0.21 -4.97 -14.53
N HIS A 33 0.39 -5.65 -13.54
CA HIS A 33 -0.28 -6.67 -12.72
C HIS A 33 -0.83 -6.11 -11.39
N VAL A 34 -0.66 -4.81 -11.14
CA VAL A 34 -1.31 -4.11 -10.03
C VAL A 34 -2.79 -3.93 -10.35
N SER A 35 -3.64 -4.19 -9.36
CA SER A 35 -5.08 -4.06 -9.47
C SER A 35 -5.48 -2.68 -9.99
N GLY A 36 -6.34 -2.67 -11.01
CA GLY A 36 -6.81 -1.45 -11.66
C GLY A 36 -5.87 -0.88 -12.72
N LEU A 37 -4.58 -1.26 -12.75
CA LEU A 37 -3.65 -0.75 -13.75
C LEU A 37 -3.74 -1.51 -15.07
N SER A 38 -3.61 -0.77 -16.18
CA SER A 38 -3.50 -1.34 -17.52
C SER A 38 -2.07 -1.17 -18.04
N PRO A 39 -1.64 -1.92 -19.08
CA PRO A 39 -0.30 -1.76 -19.67
C PRO A 39 0.02 -0.34 -20.15
N GLN A 40 -1.01 0.45 -20.50
CA GLN A 40 -0.87 1.85 -20.87
C GLN A 40 -0.68 2.74 -19.64
N ILE A 41 -1.45 2.53 -18.57
CA ILE A 41 -1.32 3.30 -17.33
C ILE A 41 0.04 2.99 -16.66
N ALA A 42 0.46 1.73 -16.66
CA ALA A 42 1.79 1.31 -16.19
C ALA A 42 2.92 2.08 -16.91
N GLN A 43 2.81 2.26 -18.23
CA GLN A 43 3.76 3.08 -18.98
C GLN A 43 3.66 4.56 -18.56
N ASN A 44 2.45 5.10 -18.46
CA ASN A 44 2.26 6.50 -18.07
C ASN A 44 2.80 6.83 -16.67
N ILE A 45 2.84 5.86 -15.74
CA ILE A 45 3.47 6.01 -14.41
C ILE A 45 4.99 6.17 -14.57
N ILE A 46 5.61 5.36 -15.43
CA ILE A 46 7.04 5.44 -15.72
C ILE A 46 7.36 6.78 -16.38
N ASP A 47 6.61 7.15 -17.41
CA ASP A 47 6.76 8.43 -18.09
C ASP A 47 6.62 9.60 -17.09
N TYR A 48 5.66 9.51 -16.16
CA TYR A 48 5.46 10.54 -15.13
C TYR A 48 6.68 10.71 -14.23
N ARG A 49 7.30 9.62 -13.74
CA ARG A 49 8.50 9.71 -12.88
C ARG A 49 9.77 10.09 -13.65
N GLU A 50 9.83 9.81 -14.95
CA GLU A 50 10.90 10.29 -15.82
C GLU A 50 10.78 11.78 -16.11
N GLU A 51 9.56 12.27 -16.36
CA GLU A 51 9.28 13.69 -16.64
C GLU A 51 9.35 14.58 -15.38
N ASN A 52 8.85 14.10 -14.23
CA ASN A 52 8.66 14.90 -13.01
C ASN A 52 9.65 14.55 -11.89
N GLY A 53 10.49 13.54 -12.10
CA GLY A 53 11.36 12.96 -11.07
C GLY A 53 10.63 12.00 -10.12
N VAL A 54 11.31 11.63 -9.04
CA VAL A 54 10.83 10.66 -8.04
C VAL A 54 9.47 11.07 -7.47
N ILE A 55 8.56 10.11 -7.42
CA ILE A 55 7.25 10.25 -6.77
C ILE A 55 7.49 10.17 -5.26
N ASN A 56 7.11 11.20 -4.53
CA ASN A 56 7.33 11.33 -3.09
C ASN A 56 6.03 11.26 -2.27
N HIS A 57 4.86 11.23 -2.91
CA HIS A 57 3.57 11.16 -2.22
C HIS A 57 2.47 10.61 -3.15
N HIS A 58 1.54 9.81 -2.61
CA HIS A 58 0.43 9.20 -3.36
C HIS A 58 -0.39 10.22 -4.17
N LYS A 59 -0.53 11.46 -3.68
CA LYS A 59 -1.23 12.54 -4.38
C LYS A 59 -0.61 12.92 -5.73
N GLN A 60 0.68 12.63 -5.94
CA GLN A 60 1.32 12.83 -7.23
C GLN A 60 0.91 11.76 -8.25
N ILE A 61 0.62 10.53 -7.81
CA ILE A 61 0.17 9.44 -8.69
C ILE A 61 -1.18 9.81 -9.32
N ALA A 62 -2.05 10.52 -8.60
CA ALA A 62 -3.32 11.02 -9.13
C ALA A 62 -3.17 11.98 -10.34
N LYS A 63 -1.96 12.50 -10.60
CA LYS A 63 -1.65 13.36 -11.75
C LYS A 63 -1.20 12.58 -13.00
N VAL A 64 -1.04 11.26 -12.89
CA VAL A 64 -0.62 10.42 -14.02
C VAL A 64 -1.68 10.47 -15.12
N LYS A 65 -1.22 10.64 -16.36
CA LYS A 65 -2.08 10.72 -17.55
C LYS A 65 -2.99 9.48 -17.62
N ARG A 66 -4.28 9.68 -17.85
CA ARG A 66 -5.31 8.62 -17.99
C ARG A 66 -5.51 7.75 -16.73
N LEU A 67 -4.97 8.13 -15.58
CA LEU A 67 -5.31 7.51 -14.30
C LEU A 67 -6.58 8.18 -13.75
N GLY A 68 -7.73 7.54 -13.94
CA GLY A 68 -9.00 8.04 -13.41
C GLY A 68 -9.12 7.85 -11.89
N PRO A 69 -10.05 8.56 -11.22
CA PRO A 69 -10.22 8.49 -9.76
C PRO A 69 -10.50 7.07 -9.26
N LYS A 70 -11.35 6.31 -9.97
CA LYS A 70 -11.64 4.91 -9.64
C LYS A 70 -10.40 4.01 -9.77
N THR A 71 -9.61 4.21 -10.83
CA THR A 71 -8.38 3.44 -11.03
C THR A 71 -7.33 3.79 -9.98
N PHE A 72 -7.23 5.08 -9.62
CA PHE A 72 -6.37 5.53 -8.53
C PHE A 72 -6.76 4.85 -7.22
N GLU A 73 -8.03 4.93 -6.81
CA GLU A 73 -8.56 4.27 -5.60
C GLU A 73 -8.26 2.76 -5.58
N GLN A 74 -8.52 2.05 -6.69
CA GLN A 74 -8.28 0.61 -6.77
C GLN A 74 -6.79 0.23 -6.71
N SER A 75 -5.89 1.10 -7.18
CA SER A 75 -4.47 0.77 -7.32
C SER A 75 -3.61 1.27 -6.16
N ILE A 76 -4.02 2.35 -5.48
CA ILE A 76 -3.11 3.06 -4.58
C ILE A 76 -2.74 2.27 -3.34
N GLY A 77 -3.63 1.38 -2.85
CA GLY A 77 -3.31 0.47 -1.74
C GLY A 77 -2.22 -0.57 -2.06
N PHE A 78 -1.85 -0.72 -3.33
CA PHE A 78 -0.84 -1.67 -3.81
C PHE A 78 0.45 -1.01 -4.27
N LEU A 79 0.48 0.33 -4.36
CA LEU A 79 1.67 1.10 -4.72
C LEU A 79 2.38 1.56 -3.44
N ARG A 80 3.68 1.30 -3.36
CA ARG A 80 4.55 1.76 -2.28
C ARG A 80 5.38 2.95 -2.76
N ILE A 81 5.61 3.89 -1.87
CA ILE A 81 6.52 5.02 -2.10
C ILE A 81 7.63 4.96 -1.06
N VAL A 82 8.70 4.25 -1.40
CA VAL A 82 9.87 4.12 -0.52
C VAL A 82 10.56 5.48 -0.41
N ASN A 83 10.89 5.89 0.82
CA ASN A 83 11.48 7.19 1.13
C ASN A 83 10.62 8.41 0.70
N GLY A 84 9.29 8.22 0.62
CA GLY A 84 8.34 9.31 0.41
C GLY A 84 8.23 10.26 1.60
N LYS A 85 7.47 11.34 1.41
CA LYS A 85 7.16 12.33 2.47
C LYS A 85 6.12 11.85 3.47
N GLU A 86 5.30 10.91 3.05
CA GLU A 86 4.22 10.33 3.85
C GLU A 86 4.63 8.88 4.19
N PRO A 87 4.99 8.57 5.45
CA PRO A 87 5.45 7.24 5.83
C PRO A 87 4.43 6.12 5.55
N LEU A 88 3.13 6.41 5.63
CA LEU A 88 2.09 5.42 5.36
C LEU A 88 1.97 5.09 3.87
N ASP A 89 2.51 5.92 2.96
CA ASP A 89 2.62 5.61 1.52
C ASP A 89 3.58 4.42 1.27
N ASN A 90 4.41 4.08 2.25
CA ASN A 90 5.27 2.90 2.22
C ASN A 90 4.61 1.66 2.87
N THR A 91 3.30 1.66 3.10
CA THR A 91 2.53 0.54 3.68
C THR A 91 1.42 0.07 2.73
N SER A 92 0.74 -1.03 3.07
CA SER A 92 -0.50 -1.45 2.39
C SER A 92 -1.75 -0.73 2.87
N ILE A 93 -1.63 0.23 3.79
CA ILE A 93 -2.77 0.99 4.30
C ILE A 93 -3.27 1.89 3.17
N HIS A 94 -4.55 1.79 2.85
CA HIS A 94 -5.16 2.67 1.87
C HIS A 94 -5.29 4.10 2.44
N PRO A 95 -5.12 5.18 1.64
CA PRO A 95 -5.17 6.56 2.14
C PRO A 95 -6.45 6.95 2.88
N GLU A 96 -7.57 6.27 2.60
CA GLU A 96 -8.83 6.46 3.34
C GLU A 96 -8.71 6.09 4.84
N SER A 97 -7.78 5.21 5.17
CA SER A 97 -7.55 4.68 6.52
C SER A 97 -6.39 5.36 7.25
N TYR A 98 -5.74 6.36 6.65
CA TYR A 98 -4.60 7.06 7.28
C TYR A 98 -4.98 7.73 8.59
N ALA A 99 -6.17 8.35 8.65
CA ALA A 99 -6.65 8.98 9.87
C ALA A 99 -6.74 7.96 11.03
N ILE A 100 -7.27 6.76 10.76
CA ILE A 100 -7.39 5.69 11.75
C ILE A 100 -6.02 5.14 12.14
N ALA A 101 -5.12 4.94 11.17
CA ALA A 101 -3.76 4.46 11.43
C ALA A 101 -2.98 5.43 12.33
N TYR A 102 -3.08 6.73 12.09
CA TYR A 102 -2.44 7.74 12.94
C TYR A 102 -3.06 7.82 14.33
N GLN A 103 -4.39 7.76 14.44
CA GLN A 103 -5.07 7.71 15.74
C GLN A 103 -4.64 6.50 16.57
N LEU A 104 -4.50 5.34 15.94
CA LEU A 104 -4.00 4.13 16.58
C LEU A 104 -2.57 4.32 17.09
N LEU A 105 -1.67 4.87 16.27
CA LEU A 105 -0.29 5.15 16.69
C LEU A 105 -0.26 6.10 17.89
N GLU A 106 -1.01 7.20 17.84
CA GLU A 106 -1.08 8.18 18.93
C GLU A 106 -1.61 7.57 20.24
N GLN A 107 -2.67 6.75 20.18
CA GLN A 107 -3.22 6.06 21.35
C GLN A 107 -2.21 5.12 22.03
N GLN A 108 -1.27 4.59 21.25
CA GLN A 108 -0.21 3.71 21.74
C GLN A 108 1.08 4.46 22.11
N GLY A 109 1.09 5.79 22.01
CA GLY A 109 2.29 6.61 22.25
C GLY A 109 3.38 6.42 21.19
N LEU A 110 2.99 5.99 19.98
CA LEU A 110 3.85 5.74 18.84
C LEU A 110 3.68 6.83 17.78
N SER A 111 4.62 6.87 16.84
CA SER A 111 4.59 7.74 15.68
C SER A 111 4.92 6.96 14.41
N ALA A 112 4.75 7.60 13.26
CA ALA A 112 5.12 7.00 11.98
C ALA A 112 6.63 6.74 11.83
N GLU A 113 7.49 7.30 12.69
CA GLU A 113 8.91 6.97 12.72
C GLU A 113 9.17 5.57 13.31
N ASN A 114 8.20 5.02 14.04
CA ASN A 114 8.32 3.72 14.68
C ASN A 114 7.89 2.55 13.79
N LEU A 115 7.45 2.81 12.55
CA LEU A 115 6.98 1.79 11.61
C LEU A 115 8.02 0.67 11.43
N GLY A 116 7.56 -0.57 11.53
CA GLY A 116 8.43 -1.76 11.41
C GLY A 116 9.44 -1.99 12.52
N THR A 117 9.56 -1.09 13.51
CA THR A 117 10.50 -1.24 14.64
C THR A 117 10.06 -2.34 15.60
N THR A 118 11.01 -2.99 16.29
CA THR A 118 10.71 -4.01 17.30
C THR A 118 9.79 -3.49 18.40
N HIS A 119 9.98 -2.23 18.82
CA HIS A 119 9.14 -1.60 19.83
C HIS A 119 7.67 -1.49 19.38
N LEU A 120 7.43 -0.98 18.17
CA LEU A 120 6.06 -0.90 17.63
C LEU A 120 5.42 -2.29 17.54
N LYS A 121 6.17 -3.30 17.10
CA LYS A 121 5.69 -4.69 17.02
C LYS A 121 5.27 -5.22 18.38
N GLU A 122 6.07 -5.00 19.42
CA GLU A 122 5.75 -5.45 20.79
C GLU A 122 4.50 -4.77 21.36
N VAL A 123 4.32 -3.48 21.10
CA VAL A 123 3.16 -2.71 21.57
C VAL A 123 1.90 -3.18 20.84
N LEU A 124 1.93 -3.24 19.50
CA LEU A 124 0.76 -3.63 18.72
C LEU A 124 0.37 -5.12 18.88
N ASN A 125 1.33 -6.02 19.11
CA ASN A 125 1.02 -7.44 19.37
C ASN A 125 0.35 -7.68 20.74
N LYS A 126 0.47 -6.74 21.68
CA LYS A 126 -0.19 -6.80 22.99
C LYS A 126 -1.53 -6.08 23.01
N LEU A 127 -1.86 -5.36 21.95
CA LEU A 127 -3.09 -4.59 21.84
C LEU A 127 -4.29 -5.54 21.71
N ASP A 128 -5.34 -5.28 22.49
CA ASP A 128 -6.62 -5.93 22.25
C ASP A 128 -7.34 -5.22 21.10
N LEU A 129 -7.44 -5.90 19.96
CA LEU A 129 -7.96 -5.32 18.72
C LEU A 129 -9.46 -5.08 18.76
N LYS A 130 -10.23 -5.87 19.52
CA LYS A 130 -11.69 -5.72 19.59
C LYS A 130 -12.13 -4.39 20.20
N PRO A 131 -11.73 -4.04 21.44
CA PRO A 131 -12.10 -2.77 22.04
C PRO A 131 -11.48 -1.59 21.28
N SER A 132 -10.29 -1.75 20.70
CA SER A 132 -9.64 -0.71 19.89
C SER A 132 -10.43 -0.42 18.61
N ALA A 133 -10.95 -1.46 17.95
CA ALA A 133 -11.78 -1.31 16.76
C ALA A 133 -13.09 -0.56 17.06
N GLU A 134 -13.73 -0.87 18.19
CA GLU A 134 -14.93 -0.15 18.66
C GLU A 134 -14.63 1.32 18.97
N GLN A 135 -13.51 1.60 19.66
CA GLN A 135 -13.10 2.97 20.00
C GLN A 135 -12.77 3.82 18.77
N LEU A 136 -12.13 3.22 17.77
CA LEU A 136 -11.78 3.87 16.50
C LEU A 136 -12.93 3.85 15.49
N ASN A 137 -14.08 3.25 15.84
CA ASN A 137 -15.24 3.09 14.97
C ASN A 137 -14.89 2.50 13.60
N VAL A 138 -14.05 1.45 13.61
CA VAL A 138 -13.57 0.75 12.42
C VAL A 138 -13.88 -0.73 12.53
N GLY A 139 -14.07 -1.42 11.39
CA GLY A 139 -14.25 -2.86 11.39
C GLY A 139 -13.00 -3.58 11.90
N LEU A 140 -13.18 -4.64 12.69
CA LEU A 140 -12.06 -5.46 13.19
C LEU A 140 -11.11 -5.95 12.07
N PRO A 141 -11.60 -6.46 10.91
CA PRO A 141 -10.69 -6.88 9.84
C PRO A 141 -9.82 -5.74 9.30
N THR A 142 -10.40 -4.54 9.17
CA THR A 142 -9.66 -3.36 8.71
C THR A 142 -8.61 -2.94 9.73
N LEU A 143 -8.91 -3.04 11.03
CA LEU A 143 -7.92 -2.76 12.06
C LEU A 143 -6.78 -3.79 12.07
N GLU A 144 -7.11 -5.08 11.90
CA GLU A 144 -6.12 -6.15 11.75
C GLU A 144 -5.18 -5.88 10.57
N ASP A 145 -5.72 -5.48 9.41
CA ASP A 145 -4.94 -5.12 8.23
C ASP A 145 -4.05 -3.90 8.48
N ILE A 146 -4.57 -2.87 9.15
CA ILE A 146 -3.79 -1.68 9.54
C ILE A 146 -2.63 -2.10 10.45
N VAL A 147 -2.89 -2.87 11.50
CA VAL A 147 -1.86 -3.33 12.45
C VAL A 147 -0.78 -4.14 11.75
N ALA A 148 -1.18 -5.08 10.89
CA ALA A 148 -0.25 -5.88 10.10
C ALA A 148 0.64 -5.01 9.19
N ALA A 149 0.05 -3.99 8.55
CA ALA A 149 0.76 -3.07 7.69
C ALA A 149 1.73 -2.15 8.46
N LEU A 150 1.38 -1.71 9.68
CA LEU A 150 2.28 -0.92 10.54
C LEU A 150 3.47 -1.76 11.04
N ILE A 151 3.23 -3.04 11.33
CA ILE A 151 4.26 -4.02 11.75
C ILE A 151 5.24 -4.33 10.62
N ALA A 152 4.75 -4.43 9.39
CA ALA A 152 5.55 -4.79 8.22
C ALA A 152 5.24 -3.85 7.05
N PRO A 153 5.74 -2.58 7.09
CA PRO A 153 5.44 -1.57 6.07
C PRO A 153 5.84 -2.04 4.66
N ASN A 154 7.04 -2.62 4.54
CA ASN A 154 7.53 -3.21 3.30
C ASN A 154 7.64 -4.73 3.45
N ARG A 155 6.49 -5.40 3.42
CA ARG A 155 6.38 -6.85 3.60
C ARG A 155 7.25 -7.57 2.56
N ASP A 156 8.33 -8.21 3.02
CA ASP A 156 9.19 -9.01 2.16
C ASP A 156 8.46 -10.33 1.85
N PRO A 157 8.27 -10.70 0.57
CA PRO A 157 7.56 -11.93 0.17
C PRO A 157 8.28 -13.25 0.48
N ARG A 158 9.45 -13.19 1.12
CA ARG A 158 10.30 -14.37 1.37
C ARG A 158 10.02 -15.09 2.70
N ASP A 159 9.14 -14.54 3.55
CA ASP A 159 8.66 -15.16 4.80
C ASP A 159 7.18 -15.58 4.68
#